data_AF-A0A8J4SDG6-F1
#
_entry.id   AF-A0A8J4SDG6-F1
#
_cell.length_a   1.000
_cell.length_b   1.000
_cell.length_c   1.000
_cell.angle_alpha   90.00
_cell.angle_beta   90.00
_cell.angle_gamma   90.00
#
_symmetry.space_group_name_H-M   'P 1'
#
loop_
_entity.id
_entity.type
_entity.pdbx_description
1 polymer ?
#
loop_
_entity_poly.entity_id
_entity_poly.type
_entity_poly.pdbx_seq_one_letter_code
_entity_poly.pdbx_strand_id
1 'polypeptide(L)'
;METLVFVYGTLKQGLYNHETYLKPAIALGKAEIVGAARTHKPEFHMVLDDQVFYPCLYQVDDSLYVRDDTDVDLLGGETVNCQVYLMPIIDDLPKLPRIADYTADMNAKYDAVMGDPQLEILECIYGKEVIHAVEAKLDEGMEFADAWKVVVKV
;
A
#
# COMPACT_ATOMS: atom_id res chain seq x y z
N MET A 1 20.65 4.29 -7.42
CA MET A 1 20.59 3.55 -6.15
C MET A 1 19.18 3.02 -6.06
N GLU A 2 19.02 1.72 -5.90
CA GLU A 2 17.70 1.11 -5.75
C GLU A 2 17.18 1.42 -4.35
N THR A 3 15.90 1.77 -4.24
CA THR A 3 15.25 2.06 -2.96
C THR A 3 14.45 0.84 -2.55
N LEU A 4 14.80 0.22 -1.42
CA LEU A 4 14.01 -0.85 -0.84
C LEU A 4 12.88 -0.24 0.00
N VAL A 5 11.68 -0.80 -0.11
CA VAL A 5 10.50 -0.34 0.63
C VAL A 5 9.88 -1.54 1.36
N PHE A 6 9.75 -1.43 2.68
CA PHE A 6 9.08 -2.42 3.50
C PHE A 6 7.58 -2.13 3.56
N VAL A 7 6.78 -3.02 2.96
CA VAL A 7 5.31 -2.93 2.98
C VAL A 7 4.74 -3.85 4.05
N TYR A 8 3.89 -3.28 4.92
CA TYR A 8 3.25 -4.02 6.02
C TYR A 8 1.72 -4.08 5.91
N GLY A 9 1.13 -3.26 5.05
CA GLY A 9 -0.32 -3.07 4.96
C GLY A 9 -0.95 -3.50 3.65
N THR A 10 -1.87 -2.68 3.14
CA THR A 10 -2.72 -2.97 1.97
C THR A 10 -1.94 -3.21 0.66
N LEU A 11 -0.65 -2.86 0.61
CA LEU A 11 0.27 -3.12 -0.51
C LEU A 11 0.95 -4.50 -0.46
N LYS A 12 0.72 -5.31 0.57
CA LYS A 12 1.22 -6.70 0.60
C LYS A 12 0.57 -7.53 -0.52
N GLN A 13 1.31 -8.52 -1.02
CA GLN A 13 0.85 -9.40 -2.10
C GLN A 13 -0.54 -10.00 -1.82
N GLY A 14 -1.41 -9.96 -2.83
CA GLY A 14 -2.77 -10.50 -2.76
C GLY A 14 -3.78 -9.65 -2.02
N LEU A 15 -3.41 -8.43 -1.58
CA LEU A 15 -4.32 -7.46 -0.97
C LEU A 15 -4.75 -6.38 -1.98
N TYR A 16 -5.83 -5.65 -1.68
CA TYR A 16 -6.44 -4.71 -2.64
C TYR A 16 -5.44 -3.74 -3.28
N ASN A 17 -4.65 -2.96 -2.50
CA ASN A 17 -3.74 -1.98 -3.09
C ASN A 17 -2.56 -2.63 -3.83
N HIS A 18 -2.19 -3.86 -3.48
CA HIS A 18 -1.23 -4.61 -4.29
C HIS A 18 -1.80 -4.93 -5.66
N GLU A 19 -2.98 -5.54 -5.73
CA GLU A 19 -3.60 -5.90 -7.00
C GLU A 19 -3.91 -4.67 -7.86
N THR A 20 -4.37 -3.58 -7.23
CA THR A 20 -4.78 -2.35 -7.91
C THR A 20 -3.61 -1.51 -8.39
N TYR A 21 -2.53 -1.39 -7.60
CA TYR A 21 -1.45 -0.43 -7.90
C TYR A 21 -0.07 -1.07 -8.05
N LEU A 22 0.35 -1.91 -7.09
CA LEU A 22 1.73 -2.41 -7.06
C LEU A 22 2.00 -3.48 -8.13
N LYS A 23 1.06 -4.41 -8.34
CA LYS A 23 1.16 -5.46 -9.37
C LYS A 23 1.28 -4.88 -10.78
N PRO A 24 0.49 -3.86 -11.19
CA PRO A 24 0.76 -3.08 -12.39
C PRO A 24 2.17 -2.49 -12.47
N ALA A 25 2.65 -1.85 -11.40
CA ALA A 25 3.98 -1.26 -11.38
C ALA A 25 5.08 -2.32 -11.57
N ILE A 26 4.91 -3.51 -10.99
CA ILE A 26 5.81 -4.65 -11.19
C ILE A 26 5.78 -5.14 -12.63
N ALA A 27 4.60 -5.28 -13.24
CA ALA A 27 4.46 -5.70 -14.64
C ALA A 27 5.15 -4.73 -15.63
N LEU A 28 5.24 -3.45 -15.28
CA LEU A 28 5.96 -2.43 -16.04
C LEU A 28 7.46 -2.31 -15.70
N GLY A 29 7.98 -3.17 -14.82
CA GLY A 29 9.38 -3.13 -14.38
C GLY A 29 9.74 -1.90 -13.52
N LYS A 30 8.74 -1.23 -12.93
CA LYS A 30 8.93 -0.06 -12.05
C LYS A 30 9.20 -0.44 -10.60
N ALA A 31 8.86 -1.67 -10.23
CA ALA A 31 9.11 -2.25 -8.91
C ALA A 31 9.41 -3.75 -9.05
N GLU A 32 10.14 -4.30 -8.09
CA GLU A 32 10.43 -5.73 -8.00
C GLU A 32 10.18 -6.21 -6.57
N ILE A 33 9.74 -7.46 -6.45
CA ILE A 33 9.54 -8.10 -5.15
C ILE A 33 10.85 -8.75 -4.72
N VAL A 34 11.43 -8.26 -3.64
CA VAL A 34 12.67 -8.80 -3.06
C VAL A 34 12.41 -10.03 -2.21
N GLY A 35 11.40 -9.98 -1.33
CA GLY A 35 11.05 -11.12 -0.49
C GLY A 35 10.18 -10.75 0.71
N ALA A 36 9.74 -11.77 1.44
CA ALA A 36 9.08 -11.58 2.72
C ALA A 36 10.09 -11.15 3.78
N ALA A 37 9.71 -10.20 4.62
CA ALA A 37 10.57 -9.61 5.63
C ALA A 37 9.81 -9.32 6.93
N ARG A 38 10.55 -9.06 8.01
CA ARG A 38 10.01 -8.62 9.30
C ARG A 38 10.90 -7.54 9.91
N THR A 39 10.29 -6.61 10.63
CA THR A 39 11.00 -5.68 11.50
C THR A 39 11.11 -6.24 12.91
N HIS A 40 12.16 -5.85 13.63
CA HIS A 40 12.39 -6.15 15.04
C HIS A 40 12.41 -4.90 15.93
N LYS A 41 12.11 -3.72 15.39
CA LYS A 41 12.08 -2.48 16.16
C LYS A 41 10.98 -2.57 17.22
N PRO A 42 11.32 -2.62 18.53
CA PRO A 42 10.31 -2.74 19.58
C PRO A 42 9.45 -1.48 19.72
N GLU A 43 9.89 -0.34 19.18
CA GLU A 43 9.16 0.93 19.16
C GLU A 43 8.08 0.97 18.08
N PHE A 44 8.09 0.02 17.14
CA PHE A 44 7.11 -0.06 16.06
C PHE A 44 5.86 -0.79 16.54
N HIS A 45 4.75 -0.07 16.58
CA HIS A 45 3.45 -0.62 16.93
C HIS A 45 2.53 -0.56 15.72
N MET A 46 2.01 -1.72 15.34
CA MET A 46 0.97 -1.81 14.32
C MET A 46 -0.38 -2.06 14.98
N VAL A 47 -1.37 -1.25 14.63
CA VAL A 47 -2.77 -1.41 15.04
C VAL A 47 -3.65 -1.43 13.80
N LEU A 48 -4.87 -1.95 13.93
CA LEU A 48 -5.87 -1.88 12.87
C LEU A 48 -6.82 -0.73 13.16
N ASP A 49 -6.92 0.25 12.26
CA ASP A 49 -8.01 1.21 12.30
C ASP A 49 -9.31 0.50 11.88
N ASP A 50 -10.29 0.44 12.77
CA ASP A 50 -11.55 -0.29 12.56
C ASP A 50 -12.63 0.55 11.86
N GLN A 51 -12.38 1.82 11.59
CA GLN A 51 -13.28 2.68 10.80
C GLN A 51 -12.99 2.55 9.30
N VAL A 52 -11.70 2.49 8.96
CA VAL A 52 -11.21 2.50 7.57
C VAL A 52 -10.47 1.22 7.19
N PHE A 53 -10.29 0.28 8.13
CA PHE A 53 -9.82 -1.09 7.93
C PHE A 53 -8.41 -1.27 7.35
N TYR A 54 -7.54 -0.26 7.43
CA TYR A 54 -6.11 -0.38 7.08
C TYR A 54 -5.24 -0.40 8.35
N PRO A 55 -4.03 -1.01 8.28
CA PRO A 55 -3.14 -1.04 9.42
C PRO A 55 -2.37 0.28 9.54
N CYS A 56 -2.25 0.77 10.77
CA CYS A 56 -1.45 1.94 11.12
C CYS A 56 -0.20 1.47 11.85
N LEU A 57 0.97 1.57 11.21
CA LEU A 57 2.26 1.38 11.85
C LEU A 57 2.78 2.73 12.34
N TYR A 58 2.97 2.91 13.64
CA TYR A 58 3.54 4.13 14.21
C TYR A 58 4.75 3.80 15.10
N GLN A 59 5.60 4.79 15.31
CA GLN A 59 6.72 4.72 16.24
C GLN A 59 6.38 5.51 17.51
N VAL A 60 6.50 4.88 18.68
CA VAL A 60 6.01 5.44 19.97
C VAL A 60 6.67 6.77 20.35
N ASP A 61 7.87 7.02 19.87
CA ASP A 61 8.66 8.21 20.22
C ASP A 61 8.58 9.34 19.18
N ASP A 62 7.74 9.21 18.13
CA ASP A 62 7.61 10.20 17.06
C ASP A 62 6.14 10.56 16.78
N SER A 63 5.87 11.82 16.44
CA SER A 63 4.52 12.39 16.28
C SER A 63 4.17 12.78 14.84
N LEU A 64 5.03 12.49 13.85
CA LEU A 64 4.81 12.87 12.46
C LEU A 64 4.55 11.67 11.52
N TYR A 65 3.82 11.90 10.42
CA TYR A 65 3.78 10.95 9.29
C TYR A 65 5.16 11.02 8.61
N VAL A 66 6.00 10.03 8.84
CA VAL A 66 7.37 10.03 8.34
C VAL A 66 7.65 8.77 7.54
N ARG A 67 8.37 8.98 6.44
CA ARG A 67 9.11 7.91 5.79
C ARG A 67 10.45 7.80 6.50
N ASP A 68 10.68 6.67 7.16
CA ASP A 68 11.89 6.40 7.93
C ASP A 68 12.71 5.29 7.27
N ASP A 69 14.02 5.28 7.53
CA ASP A 69 14.90 4.17 7.17
C ASP A 69 14.94 3.16 8.33
N THR A 70 14.69 1.89 8.03
CA THR A 70 14.69 0.82 9.02
C THR A 70 15.34 -0.43 8.47
N ASP A 71 16.09 -1.11 9.34
CA ASP A 71 16.58 -2.44 9.04
C ASP A 71 15.43 -3.44 9.18
N VAL A 72 15.34 -4.36 8.23
CA VAL A 72 14.39 -5.47 8.23
C VAL A 72 15.12 -6.77 7.92
N ASP A 73 14.69 -7.84 8.56
CA ASP A 73 15.21 -9.17 8.30
C ASP A 73 14.37 -9.83 7.20
N LEU A 74 14.98 -10.10 6.06
CA LEU A 74 14.43 -11.00 5.06
C LEU A 74 14.29 -12.39 5.70
N LEU A 75 13.22 -13.11 5.39
CA LEU A 75 13.02 -14.47 5.92
C LEU A 75 14.11 -15.48 5.45
N GLY A 76 14.95 -15.10 4.49
CA GLY A 76 16.16 -15.81 4.08
C GLY A 76 17.39 -15.60 4.98
N GLY A 77 17.31 -14.74 6.00
CA GLY A 77 18.36 -14.51 7.00
C GLY A 77 19.29 -13.33 6.74
N GLU A 78 19.06 -12.57 5.68
CA GLU A 78 19.77 -11.32 5.40
C GLU A 78 19.02 -10.13 6.00
N THR A 79 19.75 -9.19 6.61
CA THR A 79 19.20 -7.91 7.06
C THR A 79 19.49 -6.86 6.00
N VAL A 80 18.45 -6.13 5.59
CA VAL A 80 18.53 -5.06 4.58
C VAL A 80 17.93 -3.78 5.13
N ASN A 81 18.44 -2.64 4.68
CA ASN A 81 17.89 -1.34 5.02
C ASN A 81 16.78 -0.96 4.03
N CYS A 82 15.61 -0.60 4.56
CA CYS A 82 14.41 -0.29 3.80
C CYS A 82 13.79 1.02 4.26
N GLN A 83 13.12 1.71 3.34
CA GLN A 83 12.17 2.76 3.70
C GLN A 83 10.86 2.14 4.20
N VAL A 84 10.28 2.71 5.24
CA VAL A 84 8.96 2.34 5.77
C VAL A 84 8.11 3.58 5.95
N TYR A 85 6.82 3.47 5.67
CA TYR A 85 5.85 4.55 5.91
C TYR A 85 5.27 4.43 7.31
N LEU A 86 5.54 5.41 8.17
CA LEU A 86 5.01 5.47 9.53
C LEU A 86 3.85 6.47 9.60
N MET A 87 2.79 6.07 10.29
CA MET A 87 1.69 6.94 10.68
C MET A 87 2.10 7.79 11.89
N PRO A 88 1.65 9.05 11.97
CA PRO A 88 1.77 9.83 13.18
C PRO A 88 0.93 9.16 14.27
N ILE A 89 1.30 9.40 15.53
CA ILE A 89 0.43 9.03 16.65
C ILE A 89 -0.78 9.96 16.63
N ILE A 90 -1.89 9.46 16.10
CA ILE A 90 -3.21 10.10 16.15
C ILE A 90 -3.92 9.59 17.40
N ASP A 91 -4.73 10.46 18.03
CA ASP A 91 -5.52 10.12 19.21
C ASP A 91 -6.29 8.80 19.01
N ASP A 92 -6.37 8.02 20.09
CA ASP A 92 -6.97 6.68 20.20
C ASP A 92 -6.20 5.51 19.56
N LEU A 93 -5.31 5.71 18.58
CA LEU A 93 -4.52 4.60 17.99
C LEU A 93 -3.71 3.81 19.04
N PRO A 94 -3.04 4.44 20.04
CA PRO A 94 -2.32 3.71 21.08
C PRO A 94 -3.21 2.89 22.02
N LYS A 95 -4.53 3.12 22.02
CA LYS A 95 -5.50 2.37 22.84
C LYS A 95 -5.97 1.09 22.14
N LEU A 96 -5.76 0.98 20.84
CA LEU A 96 -6.18 -0.18 20.04
C LEU A 96 -5.28 -1.40 20.29
N PRO A 97 -5.81 -2.63 20.16
CA PRO A 97 -5.01 -3.84 20.22
C PRO A 97 -3.93 -3.84 19.14
N ARG A 98 -2.71 -4.23 19.52
CA ARG A 98 -1.62 -4.41 18.56
C ARG A 98 -1.87 -5.65 17.71
N ILE A 99 -1.53 -5.55 16.43
CA ILE A 99 -1.50 -6.67 15.49
C ILE A 99 -0.06 -6.92 15.05
N ALA A 100 0.31 -8.18 14.90
CA ALA A 100 1.64 -8.56 14.42
C ALA A 100 1.68 -8.63 12.87
N ASP A 101 0.53 -8.85 12.24
CA ASP A 101 0.40 -8.95 10.80
C ASP A 101 -0.99 -8.48 10.34
N TYR A 102 -1.04 -7.81 9.20
CA TYR A 102 -2.29 -7.38 8.55
C TYR A 102 -2.75 -8.44 7.55
N THR A 103 -3.81 -9.16 7.86
CA THR A 103 -4.21 -10.37 7.12
C THR A 103 -5.18 -10.08 5.98
N ALA A 104 -5.39 -11.07 5.11
CA ALA A 104 -6.42 -11.01 4.06
C ALA A 104 -7.83 -10.81 4.65
N ASP A 105 -8.15 -11.45 5.78
CA ASP A 105 -9.45 -11.28 6.45
C ASP A 105 -9.67 -9.85 6.97
N MET A 106 -8.61 -9.19 7.45
CA MET A 106 -8.66 -7.77 7.82
C MET A 106 -8.83 -6.89 6.57
N ASN A 107 -8.15 -7.24 5.48
CA ASN A 107 -8.22 -6.52 4.21
C ASN A 107 -9.54 -6.69 3.48
N ALA A 108 -10.27 -7.79 3.65
CA ALA A 108 -11.56 -8.00 3.01
C ALA A 108 -12.58 -6.89 3.35
N LYS A 109 -12.48 -6.31 4.56
CA LYS A 109 -13.31 -5.15 4.95
C LYS A 109 -12.87 -3.87 4.26
N TYR A 110 -11.55 -3.67 4.11
CA TYR A 110 -10.98 -2.56 3.35
C TYR A 110 -11.43 -2.64 1.89
N ASP A 111 -11.23 -3.78 1.25
CA ASP A 111 -11.67 -4.07 -0.12
C ASP A 111 -13.16 -3.78 -0.31
N ALA A 112 -14.02 -4.25 0.60
CA ALA A 112 -15.47 -4.04 0.52
C ALA A 112 -15.92 -2.57 0.62
N VAL A 113 -15.11 -1.66 1.17
CA VAL A 113 -15.44 -0.22 1.29
C VAL A 113 -14.67 0.65 0.32
N MET A 114 -13.67 0.10 -0.37
CA MET A 114 -12.92 0.83 -1.40
C MET A 114 -13.71 0.85 -2.71
N GLY A 115 -13.86 2.04 -3.26
CA GLY A 115 -14.48 2.24 -4.57
C GLY A 115 -13.47 2.11 -5.72
N ASP A 116 -13.61 2.99 -6.71
CA ASP A 116 -12.70 3.03 -7.84
C ASP A 116 -11.27 3.46 -7.42
N PRO A 117 -10.24 2.98 -8.15
CA PRO A 117 -8.86 3.38 -7.89
C PRO A 117 -8.65 4.89 -8.08
N GLN A 118 -7.70 5.44 -7.32
CA GLN A 118 -7.27 6.83 -7.47
C GLN A 118 -6.50 6.99 -8.78
N LEU A 119 -7.01 7.84 -9.66
CA LEU A 119 -6.47 8.05 -11.00
C LEU A 119 -5.07 8.66 -10.96
N GLU A 120 -4.75 9.49 -9.98
CA GLU A 120 -3.43 10.10 -9.82
C GLU A 120 -2.34 9.05 -9.56
N ILE A 121 -2.67 8.00 -8.80
CA ILE A 121 -1.75 6.88 -8.56
C ILE A 121 -1.58 6.07 -9.85
N LEU A 122 -2.68 5.81 -10.56
CA LEU A 122 -2.63 5.13 -11.84
C LEU A 122 -1.87 5.95 -12.91
N GLU A 123 -1.89 7.28 -12.86
CA GLU A 123 -1.14 8.15 -13.76
C GLU A 123 0.36 7.98 -13.54
N CYS A 124 0.79 7.87 -12.28
CA CYS A 124 2.19 7.59 -11.96
C CYS A 124 2.66 6.24 -12.54
N ILE A 125 1.75 5.26 -12.65
CA ILE A 125 2.03 3.90 -13.12
C ILE A 125 1.93 3.79 -14.65
N TYR A 126 0.82 4.19 -15.25
CA TYR A 126 0.52 4.01 -16.67
C TYR A 126 0.86 5.23 -17.53
N GLY A 127 1.12 6.37 -16.90
CA GLY A 127 1.39 7.63 -17.57
C GLY A 127 0.12 8.42 -17.89
N LYS A 128 0.32 9.73 -18.03
CA LYS A 128 -0.73 10.73 -18.23
C LYS A 128 -1.63 10.46 -19.43
N GLU A 129 -1.07 10.01 -20.54
CA GLU A 129 -1.84 9.75 -21.77
C GLU A 129 -2.87 8.64 -21.58
N VAL A 130 -2.51 7.57 -20.86
CA VAL A 130 -3.44 6.46 -20.57
C VAL A 130 -4.56 6.93 -19.66
N ILE A 131 -4.21 7.65 -18.58
CA ILE A 131 -5.21 8.09 -17.61
C ILE A 131 -6.13 9.16 -18.15
N HIS A 132 -5.63 10.12 -18.93
CA HIS A 132 -6.47 11.07 -19.65
C HIS A 132 -7.48 10.37 -20.59
N ALA A 133 -7.08 9.26 -21.22
CA ALA A 133 -8.00 8.48 -22.05
C ALA A 133 -9.06 7.76 -21.21
N VAL A 134 -8.72 7.29 -20.00
CA VAL A 134 -9.69 6.74 -19.04
C VAL A 134 -10.65 7.84 -18.56
N GLU A 135 -10.13 8.99 -18.15
CA GLU A 135 -10.93 10.16 -17.72
C GLU A 135 -11.92 10.58 -18.80
N ALA A 136 -11.49 10.64 -20.07
CA ALA A 136 -12.39 10.95 -21.18
C ALA A 136 -13.55 9.95 -21.31
N LYS A 137 -13.35 8.67 -20.95
CA LYS A 137 -14.43 7.67 -20.92
C LYS A 137 -15.33 7.78 -19.70
N LEU A 138 -14.78 8.14 -18.55
CA LEU A 138 -15.57 8.47 -17.37
C LEU A 138 -16.47 9.70 -17.64
N ASP A 139 -15.95 10.72 -18.30
CA ASP A 139 -16.70 11.93 -18.70
C ASP A 139 -17.82 11.63 -19.71
N GLU A 140 -17.67 10.57 -20.53
CA GLU A 140 -18.74 10.04 -21.40
C GLU A 140 -19.83 9.26 -20.61
N GLY A 141 -19.66 9.10 -19.29
CA GLY A 141 -20.59 8.41 -18.39
C GLY A 141 -20.34 6.90 -18.27
N MET A 142 -19.14 6.43 -18.63
CA MET A 142 -18.76 5.02 -18.49
C MET A 142 -18.31 4.72 -17.06
N GLU A 143 -18.67 3.56 -16.53
CA GLU A 143 -18.12 3.07 -15.26
C GLU A 143 -16.61 2.78 -15.38
N PHE A 144 -15.85 3.00 -14.30
CA PHE A 144 -14.40 2.86 -14.32
C PHE A 144 -13.93 1.50 -14.84
N ALA A 145 -14.55 0.41 -14.39
CA ALA A 145 -14.16 -0.94 -14.82
C ALA A 145 -14.29 -1.13 -16.34
N ASP A 146 -15.28 -0.51 -16.98
CA ASP A 146 -15.46 -0.59 -18.43
C ASP A 146 -14.55 0.38 -19.17
N ALA A 147 -14.40 1.61 -18.66
CA ALA A 147 -13.45 2.59 -19.19
C ALA A 147 -12.01 2.04 -19.20
N TRP A 148 -11.61 1.40 -18.11
CA TRP A 148 -10.32 0.77 -17.94
C TRP A 148 -10.08 -0.32 -18.99
N LYS A 149 -11.03 -1.24 -19.18
CA LYS A 149 -10.94 -2.32 -20.19
C LYS A 149 -10.82 -1.76 -21.60
N VAL A 150 -11.60 -0.72 -21.94
CA VAL A 150 -11.56 -0.09 -23.28
C VAL A 150 -10.20 0.54 -23.57
N VAL A 151 -9.62 1.24 -22.59
CA VAL A 151 -8.37 2.00 -22.78
C VAL A 151 -7.14 1.10 -22.66
N VAL A 152 -7.06 0.29 -21.60
CA VAL A 152 -5.89 -0.53 -21.27
C VAL A 152 -5.91 -1.89 -22.00
N LYS A 153 -7.05 -2.28 -22.58
CA LYS A 153 -7.25 -3.52 -23.35
C LYS A 153 -6.98 -4.79 -22.53
N VAL A 154 -7.42 -4.78 -21.28
CA VAL A 154 -7.35 -5.91 -20.33
C VAL A 154 -8.74 -6.43 -19.99
#